data_AF-A0A0G4KRF0-F1
#
_entry.id   AF-A0A0G4KRF0-F1
#
_cell.length_a   1.000
_cell.length_b   1.000
_cell.length_c   1.000
_cell.angle_alpha   90.00
_cell.angle_beta   90.00
_cell.angle_gamma   90.00
#
_symmetry.space_group_name_H-M   'P 1'
#
loop_
_entity.id
_entity.type
_entity.pdbx_description
1 polymer ?
#
loop_
_entity_poly.entity_id
_entity_poly.type
_entity_poly.pdbx_seq_one_letter_code
_entity_poly.pdbx_strand_id
1 'polypeptide(L)'
;MERSVHDSLCAVKRTLESGTIVPGGGAVETALHIYLEEFAGTVGSREQLAIAEFAQSLLVIPKTLAVNAAKDASELVAQLRSRHALSQRIQEGEGNEDEKSVARKKAYKNYGLDLT
;
A
#
# COMPACT_ATOMS: atom_id res chain seq x y z
N MET A 1 17.97 -1.03 -24.62
CA MET A 1 18.48 -2.00 -23.61
C MET A 1 19.42 -1.33 -22.62
N GLU A 2 20.35 -0.48 -23.05
CA GLU A 2 21.31 0.19 -22.14
C GLU A 2 20.66 0.90 -20.94
N ARG A 3 19.56 1.65 -21.17
CA ARG A 3 18.80 2.30 -20.08
C ARG A 3 18.27 1.31 -19.04
N SER A 4 17.62 0.23 -19.47
CA SER A 4 17.05 -0.76 -18.55
C SER A 4 18.12 -1.45 -17.70
N VAL A 5 19.31 -1.71 -18.27
CA VAL A 5 20.45 -2.27 -17.52
C VAL A 5 20.98 -1.25 -16.51
N HIS A 6 21.13 0.01 -16.94
CA HIS A 6 21.55 1.10 -16.07
C HIS A 6 20.60 1.28 -14.87
N ASP A 7 19.28 1.33 -15.13
CA ASP A 7 18.26 1.49 -14.08
C ASP A 7 18.30 0.33 -13.08
N SER A 8 18.48 -0.91 -13.57
CA SER A 8 18.59 -2.10 -12.74
C SER A 8 19.82 -2.04 -11.82
N LEU A 9 20.99 -1.64 -12.35
CA LEU A 9 22.21 -1.46 -11.57
C LEU A 9 22.07 -0.34 -10.52
N CYS A 10 21.41 0.76 -10.88
CA CYS A 10 21.09 1.84 -9.96
C CYS A 10 20.18 1.38 -8.82
N ALA A 11 19.14 0.58 -9.10
CA ALA A 11 18.25 0.03 -8.08
C ALA A 11 18.97 -0.89 -7.10
N VAL A 12 19.87 -1.76 -7.59
CA VAL A 12 20.69 -2.64 -6.74
C VAL A 12 21.64 -1.83 -5.87
N LYS A 13 22.34 -0.85 -6.46
CA LYS A 13 23.23 0.05 -5.71
C LYS A 13 22.48 0.76 -4.57
N ARG A 14 21.29 1.31 -4.84
CA ARG A 14 20.48 2.01 -3.82
C ARG A 14 20.02 1.09 -2.71
N THR A 15 19.66 -0.15 -3.06
CA THR A 15 19.31 -1.17 -2.06
C THR A 15 20.48 -1.47 -1.12
N LEU A 16 21.70 -1.61 -1.66
CA LEU A 16 22.90 -1.85 -0.87
C LEU A 16 23.29 -0.65 0.01
N GLU A 17 23.13 0.58 -0.48
CA GLU A 17 23.41 1.80 0.29
C GLU A 17 22.39 2.05 1.42
N SER A 18 21.10 1.80 1.16
CA SER A 18 20.00 2.05 2.11
C SER A 18 19.89 0.99 3.21
N GLY A 19 20.18 -0.28 2.87
CA GLY A 19 20.04 -1.41 3.80
C GLY A 19 18.60 -1.78 4.16
N THR A 20 17.60 -1.09 3.61
CA THR A 20 16.17 -1.35 3.85
C THR A 20 15.38 -1.26 2.53
N ILE A 21 14.32 -2.06 2.43
CA ILE A 21 13.43 -2.12 1.26
C ILE A 21 11.97 -2.15 1.70
N VAL A 22 11.10 -1.66 0.82
CA VAL A 22 9.64 -1.67 0.99
C VAL A 22 8.98 -2.41 -0.17
N PRO A 23 7.81 -3.04 0.05
CA PRO A 23 7.06 -3.69 -1.03
C PRO A 23 6.55 -2.66 -2.04
N GLY A 24 6.61 -2.99 -3.33
CA GLY A 24 6.07 -2.15 -4.42
C GLY A 24 4.61 -2.46 -4.74
N GLY A 25 4.20 -2.13 -5.97
CA GLY A 25 2.89 -2.53 -6.52
C GLY A 25 1.68 -1.90 -5.83
N GLY A 26 1.80 -0.67 -5.31
CA GLY A 26 0.69 0.01 -4.64
C GLY A 26 0.53 -0.33 -3.15
N ALA A 27 1.39 -1.20 -2.61
CA ALA A 27 1.31 -1.63 -1.21
C ALA A 27 1.57 -0.48 -0.24
N VAL A 28 2.62 0.31 -0.48
CA VAL A 28 3.02 1.43 0.39
C VAL A 28 1.99 2.55 0.33
N GLU A 29 1.52 2.89 -0.86
CA GLU A 29 0.52 3.92 -1.09
C GLU A 29 -0.79 3.59 -0.37
N THR A 30 -1.21 2.32 -0.40
CA THR A 30 -2.43 1.87 0.27
C THR A 30 -2.25 1.86 1.79
N ALA A 31 -1.09 1.44 2.28
CA ALA A 31 -0.78 1.46 3.70
C ALA A 31 -0.77 2.89 4.26
N LEU A 32 -0.15 3.83 3.54
CA LEU A 32 -0.14 5.25 3.92
C LEU A 32 -1.53 5.87 3.84
N HIS A 33 -2.33 5.50 2.84
CA HIS A 33 -3.70 5.95 2.72
C HIS A 33 -4.52 5.63 3.99
N ILE A 34 -4.46 4.39 4.48
CA ILE A 34 -5.20 3.96 5.69
C ILE A 34 -4.73 4.75 6.92
N TYR A 35 -3.42 4.81 7.12
CA TYR A 35 -2.83 5.54 8.24
C TYR A 35 -3.24 7.02 8.25
N LEU A 36 -3.21 7.68 7.08
CA LEU A 36 -3.59 9.08 6.96
C LEU A 36 -5.10 9.30 7.10
N GLU A 37 -5.92 8.36 6.65
CA GLU A 37 -7.38 8.38 6.82
C GLU A 37 -7.75 8.33 8.32
N GLU A 38 -7.09 7.45 9.08
CA GLU A 38 -7.24 7.37 10.54
C GLU A 38 -6.68 8.61 11.25
N PHE A 39 -5.50 9.06 10.86
CA PHE A 39 -4.88 10.27 11.40
C PHE A 39 -5.75 11.50 11.16
N ALA A 40 -6.36 11.65 9.98
CA ALA A 40 -7.26 12.76 9.67
C ALA A 40 -8.42 12.85 10.67
N GLY A 41 -8.93 11.71 11.16
CA GLY A 41 -9.99 11.66 12.18
C GLY A 41 -9.58 12.19 13.56
N THR A 42 -8.29 12.33 13.82
CA THR A 42 -7.74 12.87 15.08
C THR A 42 -7.46 14.37 15.04
N VAL A 43 -7.55 15.00 13.86
CA VAL A 43 -7.16 16.39 13.61
C VAL A 43 -8.40 17.29 13.49
N GLY A 44 -8.23 18.61 13.67
CA GLY A 44 -9.28 19.61 13.49
C GLY A 44 -9.92 19.65 12.10
N SER A 45 -11.09 20.27 12.00
CA SER A 45 -12.01 20.11 10.87
C SER A 45 -11.51 20.60 9.50
N ARG A 46 -10.61 21.60 9.45
CA ARG A 46 -10.09 22.13 8.18
C ARG A 46 -8.92 21.31 7.66
N GLU A 47 -8.02 20.94 8.56
CA GLU A 47 -6.84 20.15 8.26
C GLU A 47 -7.23 18.69 7.96
N GLN A 48 -8.26 18.16 8.62
CA GLN A 48 -8.85 16.85 8.33
C GLN A 48 -9.17 16.68 6.83
N LEU A 49 -9.82 17.68 6.23
CA LEU A 49 -10.18 17.64 4.80
C LEU A 49 -8.94 17.57 3.90
N ALA A 50 -7.92 18.37 4.21
CA ALA A 50 -6.68 18.38 3.44
C ALA A 50 -5.93 17.04 3.53
N ILE A 51 -5.87 16.45 4.73
CA ILE A 51 -5.23 15.15 4.96
C ILE A 51 -6.01 14.04 4.25
N ALA A 52 -7.35 14.05 4.33
CA ALA A 52 -8.20 13.07 3.68
C ALA A 52 -8.04 13.10 2.15
N GLU A 53 -8.03 14.29 1.54
CA GLU A 53 -7.81 14.43 0.10
C GLU A 53 -6.41 13.98 -0.32
N PHE A 54 -5.39 14.30 0.49
CA PHE A 54 -4.03 13.80 0.24
C PHE A 54 -3.97 12.26 0.33
N ALA A 55 -4.60 11.67 1.34
CA ALA A 55 -4.71 10.22 1.47
C ALA A 55 -5.41 9.60 0.25
N GLN A 56 -6.50 10.21 -0.25
CA GLN A 56 -7.20 9.74 -1.46
C GLN A 56 -6.31 9.83 -2.71
N SER A 57 -5.48 10.87 -2.81
CA SER A 57 -4.59 11.06 -3.96
C SER A 57 -3.56 9.92 -4.10
N LEU A 58 -3.12 9.32 -2.99
CA LEU A 58 -2.17 8.19 -3.00
C LEU A 58 -2.74 6.96 -3.73
N LEU A 59 -4.07 6.77 -3.71
CA LEU A 59 -4.72 5.66 -4.40
C LEU A 59 -4.70 5.80 -5.93
N VAL A 60 -4.25 6.93 -6.49
CA VAL A 60 -4.09 7.07 -7.94
C VAL A 60 -3.11 6.04 -8.51
N ILE A 61 -2.02 5.75 -7.80
CA ILE A 61 -0.97 4.83 -8.26
C ILE A 61 -1.50 3.40 -8.45
N PRO A 62 -2.09 2.74 -7.44
CA PRO A 62 -2.65 1.40 -7.62
C PRO A 62 -3.84 1.38 -8.61
N LYS A 63 -4.65 2.45 -8.68
CA LYS A 63 -5.71 2.57 -9.70
C LYS A 63 -5.11 2.56 -11.11
N THR A 64 -4.08 3.36 -11.36
CA THR A 64 -3.42 3.42 -12.67
C THR A 64 -2.76 2.10 -13.03
N LEU A 65 -2.13 1.41 -12.07
CA LEU A 65 -1.57 0.06 -12.31
C LEU A 65 -2.65 -0.94 -12.72
N ALA A 66 -3.82 -0.94 -12.06
CA ALA A 66 -4.95 -1.80 -12.41
C ALA A 66 -5.51 -1.50 -13.81
N VAL A 67 -5.68 -0.21 -14.13
CA VAL A 67 -6.17 0.23 -15.46
C VAL A 67 -5.17 -0.15 -16.55
N ASN A 68 -3.87 0.04 -16.32
CA ASN A 68 -2.83 -0.35 -17.27
C ASN A 68 -2.79 -1.86 -17.51
N ALA A 69 -3.21 -2.67 -16.53
CA ALA A 69 -3.36 -4.11 -16.64
C ALA A 69 -4.72 -4.56 -17.22
N ALA A 70 -5.58 -3.62 -17.63
CA ALA A 70 -6.93 -3.87 -18.13
C ALA A 70 -7.83 -4.65 -17.14
N LYS A 71 -7.66 -4.40 -15.84
CA LYS A 71 -8.46 -5.01 -14.76
C LYS A 71 -9.43 -3.98 -14.16
N ASP A 72 -10.40 -4.46 -13.36
CA ASP A 72 -11.27 -3.56 -12.60
C ASP A 72 -10.49 -2.91 -11.45
N ALA A 73 -10.16 -1.62 -11.63
CA ALA A 73 -9.44 -0.83 -10.66
C ALA A 73 -10.22 -0.62 -9.36
N SER A 74 -11.54 -0.56 -9.41
CA SER A 74 -12.37 -0.34 -8.22
C SER A 74 -12.34 -1.57 -7.32
N GLU A 75 -12.50 -2.76 -7.93
CA GLU A 75 -12.46 -4.03 -7.21
C GLU A 75 -11.07 -4.28 -6.60
N LEU A 76 -10.01 -4.19 -7.41
CA LEU A 76 -8.65 -4.51 -6.94
C LEU A 76 -8.17 -3.55 -5.85
N VAL A 77 -8.45 -2.26 -5.97
CA VAL A 77 -8.08 -1.27 -4.95
C VAL A 77 -8.89 -1.47 -3.67
N ALA A 78 -10.17 -1.83 -3.76
CA ALA A 78 -10.98 -2.15 -2.59
C ALA A 78 -10.43 -3.39 -1.84
N GLN A 79 -10.07 -4.45 -2.58
CA GLN A 79 -9.43 -5.63 -1.99
C GLN A 79 -8.07 -5.30 -1.36
N LEU A 80 -7.26 -4.48 -2.04
CA LEU A 80 -5.95 -4.05 -1.55
C LEU A 80 -6.09 -3.27 -0.23
N ARG A 81 -7.00 -2.28 -0.18
CA ARG A 81 -7.31 -1.51 1.04
C ARG A 81 -7.76 -2.42 2.18
N SER A 82 -8.68 -3.35 1.92
CA SER A 82 -9.19 -4.26 2.95
C SER A 82 -8.09 -5.13 3.57
N ARG A 83 -7.19 -5.69 2.74
CA ARG A 83 -6.06 -6.53 3.19
C ARG A 83 -5.05 -5.73 4.01
N HIS A 84 -4.71 -4.52 3.57
CA HIS A 84 -3.80 -3.63 4.30
C HIS A 84 -4.39 -3.15 5.62
N ALA A 85 -5.68 -2.78 5.66
CA ALA A 85 -6.35 -2.33 6.88
C ALA A 85 -6.43 -3.44 7.94
N LEU A 86 -6.66 -4.69 7.52
CA LEU A 86 -6.58 -5.84 8.41
C LEU A 86 -5.14 -6.05 8.93
N SER A 87 -4.14 -5.90 8.06
CA SER A 87 -2.74 -6.07 8.47
C SER A 87 -2.25 -5.00 9.45
N GLN A 88 -2.73 -3.75 9.34
CA GLN A 88 -2.35 -2.66 10.25
C GLN A 88 -3.01 -2.83 11.63
N ARG A 89 -4.32 -3.11 11.68
CA ARG A 89 -5.02 -3.41 12.95
C ARG A 89 -4.40 -4.58 13.71
N ILE A 90 -3.96 -5.62 13.00
CA ILE A 90 -3.26 -6.75 13.63
C ILE A 90 -1.91 -6.33 14.24
N GLN A 91 -1.19 -5.39 13.63
CA GLN A 91 0.06 -4.86 14.21
C GLN A 91 -0.19 -4.04 15.47
N GLU A 92 -1.31 -3.31 15.51
CA GLU A 92 -1.73 -2.51 16.68
C GLU A 92 -2.30 -3.37 17.82
N GLY A 93 -2.50 -4.67 17.57
CA GLY A 93 -2.94 -5.65 18.57
C GLY A 93 -4.43 -6.00 18.48
N GLU A 94 -5.21 -5.29 17.67
CA GLU A 94 -6.68 -5.31 17.61
C GLU A 94 -7.28 -6.40 16.70
N GLY A 95 -6.60 -7.54 16.54
CA GLY A 95 -7.07 -8.64 15.67
C GLY A 95 -7.47 -9.91 16.42
N ASN A 96 -8.55 -10.56 15.99
CA ASN A 96 -8.93 -11.89 16.47
C ASN A 96 -7.87 -12.95 16.07
N GLU A 97 -7.77 -14.06 16.80
CA GLU A 97 -6.78 -15.11 16.51
C GLU A 97 -6.95 -15.69 15.08
N ASP A 98 -8.19 -15.83 14.63
CA ASP A 98 -8.51 -16.28 13.27
C ASP A 98 -7.98 -15.30 12.21
N GLU A 99 -8.17 -13.99 12.40
CA GLU A 99 -7.69 -12.95 11.48
C GLU A 99 -6.15 -12.88 11.45
N LYS A 100 -5.51 -13.02 12.61
CA LYS A 100 -4.05 -13.12 12.74
C LYS A 100 -3.50 -14.32 11.98
N SER A 101 -4.19 -15.47 12.05
CA SER A 101 -3.79 -16.68 11.33
C SER A 101 -3.91 -16.50 9.80
N VAL A 102 -5.01 -15.89 9.33
CA VAL A 102 -5.26 -15.65 7.90
C VAL A 102 -4.27 -14.63 7.34
N ALA A 103 -4.03 -13.53 8.04
CA ALA A 103 -3.12 -12.47 7.60
C ALA A 103 -1.67 -12.95 7.52
N ARG A 104 -1.24 -13.79 8.47
CA ARG A 104 0.09 -14.43 8.42
C ARG A 104 0.19 -15.43 7.29
N LYS A 105 -0.83 -16.29 7.11
CA LYS A 105 -0.83 -17.33 6.07
C LYS A 105 -0.83 -16.74 4.65
N LYS A 106 -1.49 -15.59 4.46
CA LYS A 106 -1.57 -14.89 3.18
C LYS A 106 -0.61 -13.69 3.04
N ALA A 107 0.32 -13.53 3.99
CA ALA A 107 1.36 -12.48 3.98
C ALA A 107 0.85 -11.05 3.69
N TYR A 108 -0.30 -10.66 4.28
CA TYR A 108 -0.97 -9.40 3.95
C TYR A 108 -0.14 -8.13 4.22
N LYS A 109 0.86 -8.19 5.09
CA LYS A 109 1.76 -7.07 5.39
C LYS A 109 2.47 -6.50 4.16
N ASN A 110 2.83 -7.36 3.19
CA ASN A 110 3.58 -6.97 2.00
C ASN A 110 2.73 -7.12 0.72
N TYR A 111 1.40 -7.16 0.86
CA TYR A 111 0.52 -7.48 -0.26
C TYR A 111 0.46 -6.33 -1.26
N GLY A 112 0.98 -6.54 -2.47
CA GLY A 112 0.82 -5.62 -3.59
C GLY A 112 -0.49 -5.86 -4.35
N LEU A 113 -0.74 -5.03 -5.35
CA LEU A 113 -1.84 -5.24 -6.29
C LEU A 113 -1.64 -6.59 -7.02
N ASP A 114 -2.61 -7.49 -6.89
CA ASP A 114 -2.59 -8.79 -7.57
C ASP A 114 -3.24 -8.66 -8.94
N LEU A 115 -2.40 -8.68 -9.98
CA LEU A 115 -2.79 -8.46 -11.38
C LEU A 115 -2.90 -9.77 -12.17
N THR A 116 -2.78 -10.91 -11.49
CA THR A 116 -2.67 -12.24 -12.08
C THR A 116 -4.05 -12.82 -12.46
#